data_AF-A0A7Y5CKA7-F1
#
_entry.id   AF-A0A7Y5CKA7-F1
#
_cell.length_a   1.000
_cell.length_b   1.000
_cell.length_c   1.000
_cell.angle_alpha   90.00
_cell.angle_beta   90.00
_cell.angle_gamma   90.00
#
_symmetry.space_group_name_H-M   'P 1'
#
loop_
_entity.id
_entity.type
_entity.pdbx_description
1 polymer ?
#
loop_
_entity_poly.entity_id
_entity_poly.type
_entity_poly.pdbx_seq_one_letter_code
_entity_poly.pdbx_strand_id
1 'polypeptide(L)'
;MLDLVTAHPELAQPVHWGYLGDAAHALKLWKDANLAYLRLLFTDPQQADVLMLHHSGLRNILTRLRNETGDETEARGLWPFLAWQEKAIEIPTGGKFLLPIVKHGRSVLGGTLMLERKAALQQFMLCLYVDQAQLQERISFDVRVEMQALDADLFAAYLAEVSRRQSRQKFK
;
A
#
# COMPACT_ATOMS: atom_id res chain seq x y z
N MET A 1 17.76 -1.90 8.53
CA MET A 1 17.28 -1.53 7.18
C MET A 1 16.94 -0.04 7.04
N LEU A 2 16.32 0.62 8.05
CA LEU A 2 16.11 2.08 8.04
C LEU A 2 17.41 2.90 7.94
N ASP A 3 18.50 2.46 8.57
CA ASP A 3 19.78 3.17 8.55
C ASP A 3 20.40 3.24 7.15
N LEU A 4 20.25 2.17 6.37
CA LEU A 4 20.84 2.05 5.02
C LEU A 4 20.18 3.02 4.03
N VAL A 5 18.91 3.31 4.24
CA VAL A 5 18.07 4.16 3.38
C VAL A 5 18.31 5.63 3.69
N THR A 6 18.62 5.93 4.95
CA THR A 6 18.97 7.27 5.41
C THR A 6 20.41 7.62 5.02
N ALA A 7 21.31 6.62 5.01
CA ALA A 7 22.70 6.77 4.60
C ALA A 7 22.88 6.77 3.07
N HIS A 8 22.04 6.04 2.33
CA HIS A 8 22.12 5.85 0.87
C HIS A 8 20.75 6.08 0.21
N PRO A 9 20.30 7.34 0.07
CA PRO A 9 19.01 7.67 -0.51
C PRO A 9 18.86 7.18 -1.97
N GLU A 10 19.95 7.02 -2.70
CA GLU A 10 20.00 6.42 -4.04
C GLU A 10 19.57 4.95 -4.05
N LEU A 11 19.74 4.24 -2.93
CA LEU A 11 19.27 2.86 -2.76
C LEU A 11 17.79 2.79 -2.34
N ALA A 12 17.16 3.92 -2.02
CA ALA A 12 15.75 4.01 -1.64
C ALA A 12 14.76 3.96 -2.82
N GLN A 13 15.21 3.54 -4.01
CA GLN A 13 14.34 3.41 -5.19
C GLN A 13 13.31 2.28 -5.01
N PRO A 14 12.11 2.43 -5.60
CA PRO A 14 11.04 1.43 -5.55
C PRO A 14 11.49 0.00 -5.82
N VAL A 15 12.26 -0.21 -6.90
CA VAL A 15 12.75 -1.53 -7.31
C VAL A 15 13.61 -2.23 -6.23
N HIS A 16 14.41 -1.47 -5.47
CA HIS A 16 15.28 -2.04 -4.44
C HIS A 16 14.51 -2.54 -3.22
N TRP A 17 13.30 -2.02 -2.97
CA TRP A 17 12.46 -2.51 -1.88
C TRP A 17 11.96 -3.93 -2.11
N GLY A 18 11.71 -4.32 -3.37
CA GLY A 18 11.38 -5.71 -3.70
C GLY A 18 12.50 -6.66 -3.28
N TYR A 19 13.72 -6.37 -3.73
CA TYR A 19 14.90 -7.18 -3.40
C TYR A 19 15.19 -7.22 -1.90
N LEU A 20 15.08 -6.08 -1.21
CA LEU A 20 15.25 -6.03 0.25
C LEU A 20 14.18 -6.85 0.96
N GLY A 21 12.93 -6.83 0.46
CA GLY A 21 11.84 -7.65 0.97
C GLY A 21 12.11 -9.14 0.82
N ASP A 22 12.57 -9.56 -0.36
CA ASP A 22 12.89 -10.95 -0.65
C ASP A 22 14.08 -11.45 0.18
N ALA A 23 15.14 -10.64 0.30
CA ALA A 23 16.30 -10.96 1.13
C ALA A 23 15.90 -11.09 2.61
N ALA A 24 15.12 -10.15 3.14
CA ALA A 24 14.61 -10.22 4.51
C ALA A 24 13.71 -11.44 4.71
N HIS A 25 12.86 -11.78 3.74
CA HIS A 25 12.01 -12.96 3.78
C HIS A 25 12.84 -14.26 3.80
N ALA A 26 13.87 -14.37 2.97
CA ALA A 26 14.78 -15.51 2.95
C ALA A 26 15.53 -15.69 4.30
N LEU A 27 15.88 -14.57 4.94
CA LEU A 27 16.50 -14.54 6.26
C LEU A 27 15.49 -14.68 7.42
N LYS A 28 14.19 -14.89 7.12
CA LYS A 28 13.10 -15.00 8.10
C LYS A 28 12.90 -13.75 8.97
N LEU A 29 13.34 -12.60 8.47
CA LEU A 29 13.14 -11.28 9.08
C LEU A 29 11.78 -10.72 8.65
N TRP A 30 10.70 -11.35 9.13
CA TRP A 30 9.34 -11.11 8.62
C TRP A 30 8.86 -9.67 8.71
N LYS A 31 9.17 -8.97 9.81
CA LYS A 31 8.80 -7.57 10.02
C LYS A 31 9.46 -6.66 8.99
N ASP A 32 10.75 -6.89 8.76
CA ASP A 32 11.56 -6.15 7.80
C ASP A 32 11.13 -6.43 6.35
N ALA A 33 10.83 -7.69 6.05
CA ALA A 33 10.28 -8.09 4.76
C ALA A 33 8.96 -7.37 4.47
N ASN A 34 8.03 -7.40 5.44
CA ASN A 34 6.75 -6.71 5.33
C ASN A 34 6.91 -5.19 5.11
N LEU A 35 7.82 -4.55 5.84
CA LEU A 35 8.09 -3.12 5.66
C LEU A 35 8.65 -2.80 4.27
N ALA A 36 9.53 -3.65 3.74
CA ALA A 36 10.08 -3.48 2.39
C ALA A 36 8.99 -3.66 1.32
N TYR A 37 8.15 -4.69 1.41
CA TYR A 37 7.02 -4.86 0.48
C TYR A 37 5.99 -3.73 0.58
N LEU A 38 5.71 -3.21 1.78
CA LEU A 38 4.88 -2.01 1.92
C LEU A 38 5.48 -0.82 1.19
N ARG A 39 6.79 -0.59 1.30
CA ARG A 39 7.46 0.50 0.59
C ARG A 39 7.36 0.32 -0.91
N LEU A 40 7.62 -0.87 -1.43
CA LEU A 40 7.46 -1.18 -2.85
C LEU A 40 6.03 -0.85 -3.34
N LEU A 41 5.03 -1.44 -2.68
CA LEU A 41 3.65 -1.42 -3.15
C LEU A 41 2.98 -0.05 -3.03
N PHE A 42 3.27 0.72 -1.97
CA PHE A 42 2.62 2.00 -1.72
C PHE A 42 3.35 3.21 -2.32
N THR A 43 4.59 3.04 -2.82
CA THR A 43 5.31 4.13 -3.48
C THR A 43 5.17 4.06 -5.00
N ASP A 44 5.65 2.98 -5.61
CA ASP A 44 5.51 2.76 -7.04
C ASP A 44 5.47 1.26 -7.37
N PRO A 45 4.28 0.64 -7.36
CA PRO A 45 4.13 -0.78 -7.67
C PRO A 45 4.45 -1.10 -9.14
N GLN A 46 4.56 -0.09 -10.03
CA GLN A 46 4.91 -0.29 -11.44
C GLN A 46 6.37 -0.72 -11.61
N GLN A 47 7.24 -0.29 -10.71
CA GLN A 47 8.67 -0.62 -10.73
C GLN A 47 9.00 -1.97 -10.08
N ALA A 48 7.99 -2.68 -9.55
CA ALA A 48 8.22 -4.02 -9.01
C ALA A 48 8.69 -4.97 -10.11
N ASP A 49 9.88 -5.55 -9.94
CA ASP A 49 10.34 -6.68 -10.73
C ASP A 49 9.58 -7.94 -10.29
N VAL A 50 8.55 -8.29 -11.06
CA VAL A 50 7.66 -9.41 -10.76
C VAL A 50 8.34 -10.77 -11.00
N LEU A 51 9.37 -10.82 -11.85
CA LEU A 51 10.11 -12.05 -12.12
C LEU A 51 10.95 -12.45 -10.90
N MET A 52 11.50 -11.46 -10.21
CA MET A 52 12.35 -11.66 -9.04
C MET A 52 11.59 -11.67 -7.72
N LEU A 53 10.35 -11.18 -7.67
CA LEU A 53 9.55 -11.15 -6.44
C LEU A 53 9.31 -12.58 -5.89
N HIS A 54 9.96 -12.95 -4.78
CA HIS A 54 9.84 -14.30 -4.23
C HIS A 54 8.56 -14.49 -3.40
N HIS A 55 7.95 -13.42 -2.90
CA HIS A 55 6.71 -13.49 -2.14
C HIS A 55 5.53 -14.05 -2.97
N SER A 56 5.21 -15.34 -2.78
CA SER A 56 4.19 -16.06 -3.55
C SER A 56 2.79 -15.45 -3.42
N GLY A 57 2.39 -15.04 -2.21
CA GLY A 57 1.09 -14.38 -1.98
C GLY A 57 0.92 -13.12 -2.85
N LEU A 58 1.89 -12.21 -2.82
CA LEU A 58 1.89 -11.00 -3.65
C LEU A 58 1.85 -11.32 -5.15
N ARG A 59 2.66 -12.27 -5.63
CA ARG A 59 2.64 -12.68 -7.05
C ARG A 59 1.30 -13.24 -7.48
N ASN A 60 0.69 -14.10 -6.67
CA ASN A 60 -0.59 -14.71 -6.98
C ASN A 60 -1.70 -13.65 -7.07
N ILE A 61 -1.70 -12.69 -6.15
CA ILE A 61 -2.64 -11.57 -6.16
C ILE A 61 -2.49 -10.74 -7.44
N LEU A 62 -1.26 -10.37 -7.82
CA LEU A 62 -1.04 -9.60 -9.05
C LEU A 62 -1.46 -10.38 -10.29
N THR A 63 -1.15 -11.67 -10.36
CA THR A 63 -1.54 -12.53 -11.48
C THR A 63 -3.05 -12.61 -11.62
N ARG A 64 -3.78 -12.72 -10.50
CA ARG A 64 -5.24 -12.70 -10.51
C ARG A 64 -5.78 -11.34 -10.97
N LEU A 65 -5.25 -10.24 -10.44
CA LEU A 65 -5.64 -8.88 -10.84
C LEU A 65 -5.45 -8.64 -12.34
N ARG A 66 -4.33 -9.08 -12.92
CA ARG A 66 -4.08 -8.99 -14.37
C ARG A 66 -5.16 -9.70 -15.20
N ASN A 67 -5.61 -10.87 -14.74
CA ASN A 67 -6.65 -11.64 -15.41
C ASN A 67 -8.03 -11.00 -15.25
N GLU A 68 -8.30 -10.32 -14.13
CA GLU A 68 -9.58 -9.67 -13.84
C GLU A 68 -9.71 -8.32 -14.55
N THR A 69 -8.67 -7.48 -14.56
CA THR A 69 -8.72 -6.13 -15.12
C THR A 69 -8.38 -6.10 -16.61
N GLY A 70 -7.50 -6.98 -17.08
CA GLY A 70 -6.93 -6.91 -18.43
C GLY A 70 -5.99 -5.72 -18.67
N ASP A 71 -5.79 -4.84 -17.68
CA ASP A 71 -4.90 -3.69 -17.71
C ASP A 71 -3.85 -3.81 -16.60
N GLU A 72 -2.56 -3.83 -16.99
CA GLU A 72 -1.41 -3.90 -16.11
C GLU A 72 -1.32 -2.70 -15.14
N THR A 73 -1.68 -1.51 -15.62
CA THR A 73 -1.60 -0.29 -14.82
C THR A 73 -2.60 -0.35 -13.68
N GLU A 74 -3.85 -0.71 -13.98
CA GLU A 74 -4.91 -0.88 -12.99
C GLU A 74 -4.63 -2.05 -12.06
N ALA A 75 -4.18 -3.20 -12.59
CA ALA A 75 -3.82 -4.37 -11.79
C ALA A 75 -2.76 -4.02 -10.73
N ARG A 76 -1.70 -3.31 -11.12
CA ARG A 76 -0.66 -2.87 -10.17
C ARG A 76 -1.12 -1.75 -9.24
N GLY A 77 -2.05 -0.90 -9.67
CA GLY A 77 -2.66 0.12 -8.82
C GLY A 77 -3.53 -0.46 -7.71
N LEU A 78 -4.26 -1.55 -7.99
CA LEU A 78 -5.10 -2.27 -7.02
C LEU A 78 -4.34 -3.28 -6.16
N TRP A 79 -3.13 -3.65 -6.58
CA TRP A 79 -2.30 -4.64 -5.90
C TRP A 79 -2.06 -4.36 -4.40
N PRO A 80 -1.73 -3.13 -3.96
CA PRO A 80 -1.51 -2.85 -2.54
C PRO A 80 -2.77 -3.08 -1.70
N PHE A 81 -3.95 -2.75 -2.25
CA PHE A 81 -5.24 -2.97 -1.59
C PHE A 81 -5.50 -4.45 -1.35
N LEU A 82 -5.42 -5.28 -2.40
CA LEU A 82 -5.67 -6.72 -2.25
C LEU A 82 -4.59 -7.41 -1.40
N ALA A 83 -3.33 -7.00 -1.55
CA ALA A 83 -2.25 -7.50 -0.69
C ALA A 83 -2.54 -7.24 0.79
N TRP A 84 -3.03 -6.05 1.13
CA TRP A 84 -3.46 -5.73 2.48
C TRP A 84 -4.70 -6.54 2.87
N GLN A 85 -5.75 -6.55 2.05
CA GLN A 85 -7.04 -7.21 2.32
C GLN A 85 -6.87 -8.71 2.61
N GLU A 86 -6.02 -9.39 1.84
CA GLU A 86 -5.70 -10.81 1.97
C GLU A 86 -4.62 -11.11 3.01
N LYS A 87 -4.08 -10.07 3.67
CA LYS A 87 -3.02 -10.18 4.70
C LYS A 87 -1.70 -10.73 4.16
N ALA A 88 -1.41 -10.53 2.88
CA ALA A 88 -0.06 -10.72 2.35
C ALA A 88 0.92 -9.66 2.88
N ILE A 89 0.40 -8.48 3.21
CA ILE A 89 1.11 -7.42 3.94
C ILE A 89 0.25 -6.91 5.10
N GLU A 90 0.91 -6.37 6.11
CA GLU A 90 0.30 -5.78 7.29
C GLU A 90 0.82 -4.36 7.51
N ILE A 91 -0.08 -3.38 7.57
CA ILE A 91 0.29 -2.00 7.86
C ILE A 91 0.45 -1.85 9.38
N PRO A 92 1.66 -1.54 9.89
CA PRO A 92 1.88 -1.42 11.32
C PRO A 92 1.23 -0.16 11.89
N THR A 93 0.59 -0.27 13.06
CA THR A 93 0.11 0.90 13.83
C THR A 93 1.27 1.84 14.12
N GLY A 94 1.04 3.14 13.97
CA GLY A 94 2.05 4.17 14.23
C GLY A 94 3.17 4.20 13.20
N GLY A 95 3.06 3.46 12.09
CA GLY A 95 4.04 3.47 11.01
C GLY A 95 4.16 4.84 10.34
N LYS A 96 5.25 5.57 10.60
CA LYS A 96 5.44 6.94 10.09
C LYS A 96 6.20 7.03 8.76
N PHE A 97 6.76 5.93 8.26
CA PHE A 97 7.76 6.00 7.20
C PHE A 97 7.23 6.47 5.83
N LEU A 98 5.94 6.24 5.51
CA LEU A 98 5.32 6.81 4.30
C LEU A 98 4.64 8.16 4.54
N LEU A 99 4.47 8.61 5.80
CA LEU A 99 3.80 9.88 6.10
C LEU A 99 4.45 11.10 5.42
N PRO A 100 5.80 11.21 5.34
CA PRO A 100 6.43 12.28 4.59
C PRO A 100 6.01 12.30 3.12
N ILE A 101 5.99 11.13 2.46
CA ILE A 101 5.60 11.00 1.04
C ILE A 101 4.13 11.43 0.86
N VAL A 102 3.24 10.99 1.75
CA VAL A 102 1.81 11.31 1.70
C VAL A 102 1.55 12.81 1.86
N LYS A 103 2.26 13.50 2.77
CA LYS A 103 2.08 14.94 3.00
C LYS A 103 2.39 15.80 1.77
N HIS A 104 3.27 15.34 0.89
CA HIS A 104 3.62 16.06 -0.33
C HIS A 104 2.62 15.80 -1.47
N GLY A 105 1.88 14.69 -1.43
CA GLY A 105 0.85 14.34 -2.42
C GLY A 105 -0.57 14.84 -2.11
N ARG A 106 -0.86 15.26 -0.87
CA ARG A 106 -2.22 15.59 -0.36
C ARG A 106 -2.88 16.88 -0.89
N SER A 107 -2.38 17.49 -1.94
CA SER A 107 -2.97 18.68 -2.54
C SER A 107 -4.02 18.32 -3.61
N VAL A 108 -5.13 17.69 -3.22
CA VAL A 108 -6.31 17.53 -4.11
C VAL A 108 -7.55 18.22 -3.57
N LEU A 109 -7.58 18.62 -2.29
CA LEU A 109 -8.63 19.48 -1.73
C LEU A 109 -8.36 20.95 -2.08
N GLY A 110 -8.47 21.28 -3.37
CA GLY A 110 -8.24 22.63 -3.86
C GLY A 110 -8.38 22.82 -5.36
N GLY A 111 -9.25 22.07 -6.04
CA GLY A 111 -9.60 22.32 -7.43
C GLY A 111 -9.57 21.07 -8.29
N THR A 112 -10.73 20.78 -8.88
CA THR A 112 -11.07 19.87 -10.00
C THR A 112 -9.95 19.57 -11.01
N LEU A 113 -8.90 18.87 -10.59
CA LEU A 113 -8.05 18.09 -11.48
C LEU A 113 -8.52 16.65 -11.33
N MET A 114 -9.29 16.18 -12.31
CA MET A 114 -9.56 14.75 -12.42
C MET A 114 -8.23 14.05 -12.61
N LEU A 115 -7.77 13.36 -11.56
CA LEU A 115 -6.58 12.54 -11.64
C LEU A 115 -6.83 11.43 -12.66
N GLU A 116 -5.82 11.14 -13.48
CA GLU A 116 -5.82 9.92 -14.27
C GLU A 116 -5.96 8.71 -13.35
N ARG A 117 -6.59 7.64 -13.85
CA ARG A 117 -6.92 6.43 -13.05
C ARG A 117 -5.72 5.91 -12.24
N LYS A 118 -4.54 5.88 -12.85
CA LYS A 118 -3.27 5.48 -12.20
C LYS A 118 -2.96 6.34 -10.97
N ALA A 119 -3.00 7.66 -11.13
CA ALA A 119 -2.71 8.60 -10.06
C ALA A 119 -3.79 8.57 -8.96
N ALA A 120 -5.05 8.40 -9.35
CA ALA A 120 -6.16 8.26 -8.40
C ALA A 120 -5.99 7.00 -7.52
N LEU A 121 -5.66 5.85 -8.12
CA LEU A 121 -5.39 4.61 -7.38
C LEU A 121 -4.17 4.75 -6.46
N GLN A 122 -3.07 5.32 -6.93
CA GLN A 122 -1.89 5.55 -6.11
C GLN A 122 -2.21 6.43 -4.89
N GLN A 123 -2.93 7.53 -5.09
CA GLN A 123 -3.36 8.42 -4.01
C GLN A 123 -4.32 7.71 -3.05
N PHE A 124 -5.24 6.88 -3.56
CA PHE A 124 -6.12 6.06 -2.74
C PHE A 124 -5.32 5.12 -1.83
N MET A 125 -4.29 4.44 -2.36
CA MET A 125 -3.44 3.54 -1.57
C MET A 125 -2.68 4.32 -0.48
N LEU A 126 -2.17 5.50 -0.80
CA LEU A 126 -1.53 6.37 0.19
C LEU A 126 -2.49 6.77 1.32
N CYS A 127 -3.73 7.12 0.98
CA CYS A 127 -4.77 7.41 1.96
C CYS A 127 -5.11 6.19 2.83
N LEU A 128 -5.25 5.01 2.22
CA LEU A 128 -5.45 3.74 2.93
C LEU A 128 -4.33 3.50 3.94
N TYR A 129 -3.07 3.69 3.54
CA TYR A 129 -1.94 3.52 4.44
C TYR A 129 -2.04 4.43 5.66
N VAL A 130 -2.39 5.71 5.47
CA VAL A 130 -2.47 6.65 6.59
C VAL A 130 -3.64 6.33 7.52
N ASP A 131 -4.82 6.07 6.99
CA ASP A 131 -5.97 5.72 7.85
C ASP A 131 -5.68 4.45 8.65
N GLN A 132 -5.08 3.42 8.02
CA GLN A 132 -4.71 2.18 8.73
C GLN A 132 -3.59 2.37 9.75
N ALA A 133 -2.54 3.14 9.42
CA ALA A 133 -1.46 3.41 10.36
C ALA A 133 -1.92 4.20 11.59
N GLN A 134 -2.98 5.01 11.47
CA GLN A 134 -3.53 5.85 12.53
C GLN A 134 -4.80 5.29 13.19
N LEU A 135 -5.36 4.20 12.68
CA LEU A 135 -6.72 3.73 13.00
C LEU A 135 -6.97 3.53 14.51
N GLN A 136 -5.94 3.12 15.26
CA GLN A 136 -6.05 2.89 16.71
C GLN A 136 -5.97 4.17 17.54
N GLU A 137 -5.37 5.24 17.01
CA GLU A 137 -5.20 6.52 17.69
C GLU A 137 -6.34 7.49 17.36
N ARG A 138 -6.67 7.63 16.07
CA ARG A 138 -7.70 8.55 15.59
C ARG A 138 -8.14 8.22 14.17
N ILE A 139 -9.45 8.23 13.93
CA ILE A 139 -10.01 8.19 12.57
C ILE A 139 -9.73 9.54 11.89
N SER A 140 -9.08 9.51 10.72
CA SER A 140 -8.82 10.70 9.92
C SER A 140 -9.95 10.91 8.91
N PHE A 141 -10.94 11.74 9.27
CA PHE A 141 -12.09 12.01 8.40
C PHE A 141 -11.68 12.59 7.05
N ASP A 142 -10.71 13.51 7.02
CA ASP A 142 -10.23 14.12 5.78
C ASP A 142 -9.71 13.07 4.79
N VAL A 143 -8.97 12.07 5.30
CA VAL A 143 -8.42 10.98 4.48
C VAL A 143 -9.52 10.10 3.91
N ARG A 144 -10.57 9.83 4.69
CA ARG A 144 -11.70 9.02 4.23
C ARG A 144 -12.56 9.75 3.21
N VAL A 145 -12.77 11.06 3.39
CA VAL A 145 -13.45 11.91 2.41
C VAL A 145 -12.67 11.90 1.10
N GLU A 146 -11.34 12.00 1.16
CA GLU A 146 -10.48 11.91 -0.02
C GLU A 146 -10.58 10.54 -0.70
N MET A 147 -10.50 9.43 0.04
CA MET A 147 -10.68 8.08 -0.53
C MET A 147 -12.03 7.93 -1.22
N GLN A 148 -13.12 8.40 -0.60
CA GLN A 148 -14.46 8.36 -1.19
C GLN A 148 -14.55 9.18 -2.48
N ALA A 149 -13.89 10.34 -2.54
CA ALA A 149 -13.87 11.19 -3.73
C ALA A 149 -13.03 10.59 -4.88
N LEU A 150 -12.00 9.80 -4.56
CA LEU A 150 -11.13 9.15 -5.54
C LEU A 150 -11.79 7.91 -6.17
N ASP A 151 -12.39 7.05 -5.36
CA ASP A 151 -13.09 5.84 -5.82
C ASP A 151 -14.09 5.35 -4.75
N ALA A 152 -15.37 5.58 -5.00
CA ALA A 152 -16.44 5.27 -4.04
C ALA A 152 -16.63 3.76 -3.81
N ASP A 153 -16.50 2.95 -4.86
CA ASP A 153 -16.70 1.50 -4.78
C ASP A 153 -15.54 0.84 -4.03
N LEU A 154 -14.31 1.25 -4.34
CA LEU A 154 -13.12 0.79 -3.64
C LEU A 154 -13.12 1.25 -2.18
N PHE A 155 -13.62 2.47 -1.89
CA PHE A 155 -13.80 2.95 -0.53
C PHE A 155 -14.82 2.12 0.26
N ALA A 156 -15.94 1.73 -0.37
CA ALA A 156 -16.93 0.86 0.27
C ALA A 156 -16.32 -0.52 0.60
N ALA A 157 -15.57 -1.11 -0.33
CA ALA A 157 -14.84 -2.36 -0.10
C ALA A 157 -13.82 -2.24 1.05
N TYR A 158 -13.09 -1.12 1.10
CA TYR A 158 -12.17 -0.79 2.18
C TYR A 158 -12.88 -0.75 3.54
N LEU A 159 -13.98 -0.01 3.67
CA LEU A 159 -14.71 0.08 4.94
C LEU A 159 -15.26 -1.27 5.40
N ALA A 160 -15.80 -2.07 4.48
CA ALA A 160 -16.28 -3.42 4.78
C ALA A 160 -15.16 -4.29 5.37
N GLU A 161 -13.96 -4.21 4.80
CA GLU A 161 -12.79 -4.93 5.30
C GLU A 161 -12.32 -4.41 6.68
N VAL A 162 -12.32 -3.10 6.91
CA VAL A 162 -12.00 -2.51 8.21
C VAL A 162 -12.97 -3.01 9.29
N SER A 163 -14.28 -2.99 9.01
CA SER A 163 -15.30 -3.51 9.93
C SER A 163 -15.10 -5.01 10.21
N ARG A 164 -14.76 -5.81 9.19
CA ARG A 164 -14.45 -7.24 9.34
C ARG A 164 -13.24 -7.50 10.24
N ARG A 165 -12.21 -6.64 10.18
CA ARG A 165 -11.01 -6.76 11.04
C ARG A 165 -11.32 -6.40 12.48
N GLN A 166 -12.07 -5.33 12.70
CA GLN A 166 -12.47 -4.88 14.04
C GLN A 166 -13.37 -5.89 14.74
N SER A 167 -14.32 -6.50 14.03
CA SER A 167 -15.18 -7.54 14.62
C SER A 167 -14.35 -8.73 15.11
N ARG A 168 -13.38 -9.19 14.31
CA ARG A 168 -12.47 -10.30 14.69
C ARG A 168 -11.54 -10.00 15.87
N GLN A 169 -11.19 -8.73 16.09
CA GLN A 169 -10.38 -8.33 17.24
C GLN A 169 -11.18 -8.31 18.55
N LYS A 170 -12.51 -8.08 18.50
CA LYS A 170 -13.37 -8.10 19.70
C LYS A 170 -13.65 -9.50 20.26
N PHE A 171 -13.33 -10.56 19.52
CA PHE A 171 -13.55 -11.96 19.90
C PHE A 171 -12.25 -12.71 20.21
N LYS A 172 -11.13 -11.99 20.41
CA LYS A 172 -9.87 -12.52 20.92
C LYS A 172 -9.60 -11.94 22.30
#